data_AF-A0A1I7FYV4-F1
#
_entry.id   AF-A0A1I7FYV4-F1
#
_cell.length_a   1.000
_cell.length_b   1.000
_cell.length_c   1.000
_cell.angle_alpha   90.00
_cell.angle_beta   90.00
_cell.angle_gamma   90.00
#
_symmetry.space_group_name_H-M   'P 1'
#
loop_
_entity.id
_entity.type
_entity.pdbx_description
1 polymer ?
#
loop_
_entity_poly.entity_id
_entity_poly.type
_entity_poly.pdbx_seq_one_letter_code
_entity_poly.pdbx_strand_id
1 'polypeptide(L)'
;MRKIVVVDYPRDWDEAIEDTEVVDAQSYLTDTSYTDIRNARVFNLCRSYRYQSAGYYVSLLAEARSHKAIPSVTTMQDLKSPTIVRAITVEIEELIHKSLSGLKSENFTLSIYFGQNVAAKYEKLCKALHDHFQAPLLRAQFTCKDAWVLQSISAIPINDVPASHRSYLKEFAKAYFARHRFSGARISRKIYDLAILVDPQEKAPPSNQRAIQHFVEAAESQGFYTELITKDDYRRLAEFDALFIRETTAVNHHTYRFARKAFADGLVVIDDPTSILRCTNKVYLAELLTKAKVPIPKTMIIHKDNRKQVEAALGLPCVLKKPDSSFSQGVVKVKNQEDLQQQLDEMLCDSELIIGQEYTPTDFDWRIGVLDKQPLYACKYFMAKGHWQIYNWNVAKKKDEEGAGETVPFEQVPFHVLHTALKAANLIGDGLYGVDLKEIDGKAYVIEVNDNPSIDAGVEDRILKKDLYGAIVKSIKKRIDNNKNIRSNGES
;
A
#
# COMPACT_ATOMS: atom_id res chain seq x y z
N MET A 1 12.63 17.87 8.93
CA MET A 1 13.39 17.77 7.65
C MET A 1 13.78 19.18 7.27
N ARG A 2 15.08 19.45 7.07
CA ARG A 2 15.57 20.80 6.75
C ARG A 2 15.14 21.17 5.34
N LYS A 3 14.50 22.32 5.15
CA LYS A 3 14.09 22.81 3.82
C LYS A 3 15.14 23.81 3.35
N ILE A 4 15.69 23.54 2.18
CA ILE A 4 16.74 24.34 1.59
C ILE A 4 16.22 24.82 0.24
N VAL A 5 16.05 26.12 0.10
CA VAL A 5 15.76 26.77 -1.17
C VAL A 5 17.10 27.14 -1.78
N VAL A 6 17.42 26.53 -2.91
CA VAL A 6 18.68 26.79 -3.62
C VAL A 6 18.40 27.70 -4.80
N VAL A 7 19.08 28.84 -4.85
CA VAL A 7 18.99 29.84 -5.92
C VAL A 7 20.37 30.13 -6.48
N ASP A 8 20.48 30.67 -7.69
CA ASP A 8 21.81 31.07 -8.20
C ASP A 8 22.35 32.30 -7.46
N TYR A 9 21.47 33.22 -7.04
CA TYR A 9 21.81 34.38 -6.25
C TYR A 9 20.78 34.55 -5.12
N PRO A 10 21.20 34.75 -3.85
CA PRO A 10 20.26 34.91 -2.73
C PRO A 10 19.23 36.03 -2.95
N ARG A 11 19.62 37.10 -3.67
CA ARG A 11 18.73 38.20 -4.06
C ARG A 11 17.55 37.82 -4.96
N ASP A 12 17.61 36.64 -5.58
CA ASP A 12 16.49 36.13 -6.37
C ASP A 12 15.32 35.71 -5.47
N TRP A 13 15.57 35.57 -4.16
CA TRP A 13 14.61 35.18 -3.14
C TRP A 13 14.81 35.96 -1.83
N ASP A 14 14.38 37.23 -1.83
CA ASP A 14 14.62 38.18 -0.73
C ASP A 14 13.71 38.02 0.52
N GLU A 15 12.82 37.03 0.57
CA GLU A 15 11.91 36.83 1.71
C GLU A 15 12.28 35.59 2.52
N ALA A 16 12.59 35.81 3.80
CA ALA A 16 12.67 34.75 4.79
C ALA A 16 11.28 34.09 4.93
N ILE A 17 11.19 32.81 4.63
CA ILE A 17 10.02 31.98 4.93
C ILE A 17 10.38 31.14 6.15
N GLU A 18 9.49 31.12 7.13
CA GLU A 18 9.66 30.35 8.37
C GLU A 18 9.96 28.87 8.06
N ASP A 19 10.90 28.28 8.80
CA ASP A 19 11.39 26.90 8.59
C ASP A 19 12.04 26.61 7.20
N THR A 20 12.51 27.64 6.48
CA THR A 20 13.30 27.47 5.24
C THR A 20 14.62 28.21 5.29
N GLU A 21 15.66 27.58 4.77
CA GLU A 21 16.96 28.19 4.55
C GLU A 21 17.13 28.51 3.07
N VAL A 22 17.58 29.72 2.75
CA VAL A 22 17.88 30.14 1.38
C VAL A 22 19.39 30.16 1.23
N VAL A 23 19.91 29.42 0.26
CA VAL A 23 21.35 29.31 0.00
C VAL A 23 21.62 29.47 -1.48
N ASP A 24 22.78 30.01 -1.84
CA ASP A 24 23.21 30.03 -3.23
C ASP A 24 23.70 28.64 -3.69
N ALA A 25 23.60 28.39 -5.00
CA ALA A 25 23.94 27.10 -5.59
C ALA A 25 25.40 26.71 -5.34
N GLN A 26 26.34 27.66 -5.33
CA GLN A 26 27.75 27.35 -5.13
C GLN A 26 28.00 26.87 -3.70
N SER A 27 27.45 27.57 -2.70
CA SER A 27 27.52 27.18 -1.30
C SER A 27 26.91 25.80 -1.07
N TYR A 28 25.71 25.53 -1.59
CA TYR A 28 25.08 24.21 -1.46
C TYR A 28 25.92 23.08 -2.09
N LEU A 29 26.56 23.34 -3.23
CA LEU A 29 27.37 22.33 -3.93
C LEU A 29 28.70 22.05 -3.23
N THR A 30 29.36 23.08 -2.68
CA THR A 30 30.76 23.01 -2.25
C THR A 30 30.97 22.95 -0.73
N ASP A 31 30.05 23.49 0.07
CA ASP A 31 30.20 23.47 1.52
C ASP A 31 29.84 22.08 2.09
N THR A 32 30.78 21.50 2.82
CA THR A 32 30.65 20.18 3.47
C THR A 32 29.54 20.16 4.51
N SER A 33 29.17 21.32 5.07
CA SER A 33 28.06 21.44 6.02
C SER A 33 26.73 20.97 5.43
N TYR A 34 26.55 21.03 4.10
CA TYR A 34 25.38 20.51 3.38
C TYR A 34 25.50 19.04 3.00
N THR A 35 26.69 18.45 3.07
CA THR A 35 26.90 17.01 2.81
C THR A 35 26.52 16.18 4.02
N ASP A 36 26.78 16.68 5.23
CA ASP A 36 26.50 15.97 6.49
C ASP A 36 25.03 16.06 6.94
N ILE A 37 24.19 16.81 6.20
CA ILE A 37 22.77 16.98 6.55
C ILE A 37 22.02 15.69 6.24
N ARG A 38 21.64 14.96 7.29
CA ARG A 38 20.72 13.83 7.15
C ARG A 38 19.29 14.34 6.94
N ASN A 39 18.67 13.94 5.83
CA ASN A 39 17.25 14.19 5.51
C ASN A 39 16.91 15.69 5.32
N ALA A 40 17.32 16.23 4.16
CA ALA A 40 16.95 17.55 3.67
C ALA A 40 16.04 17.48 2.43
N ARG A 41 15.24 18.52 2.24
CA ARG A 41 14.47 18.75 1.01
C ARG A 41 14.98 19.99 0.33
N VAL A 42 15.31 19.85 -0.95
CA VAL A 42 15.97 20.88 -1.74
C VAL A 42 14.97 21.40 -2.77
N PHE A 43 14.48 22.61 -2.58
CA PHE A 43 13.70 23.33 -3.56
C PHE A 43 14.68 24.06 -4.47
N ASN A 44 14.97 23.44 -5.60
CA ASN A 44 15.91 23.96 -6.57
C ASN A 44 15.19 24.99 -7.44
N LEU A 45 15.52 26.26 -7.23
CA LEU A 45 15.00 27.43 -7.95
C LEU A 45 16.09 28.10 -8.78
N CYS A 46 17.16 27.37 -9.12
CA CYS A 46 18.21 27.85 -10.02
C CYS A 46 17.62 28.29 -11.37
N ARG A 47 18.29 29.24 -12.02
CA ARG A 47 17.84 29.85 -13.28
C ARG A 47 18.01 28.91 -14.47
N SER A 48 18.77 27.83 -14.34
CA SER A 48 19.03 26.88 -15.43
C SER A 48 19.15 25.44 -14.94
N TYR A 49 18.46 24.53 -15.64
CA TYR A 49 18.51 23.07 -15.47
C TYR A 49 19.14 22.36 -16.68
N ARG A 50 19.96 23.07 -17.48
CA ARG A 50 20.70 22.44 -18.59
C ARG A 50 21.69 21.42 -18.04
N TYR A 51 22.02 20.41 -18.84
CA TYR A 51 23.04 19.44 -18.44
C TYR A 51 24.33 20.19 -18.07
N GLN A 52 24.95 19.80 -16.94
CA GLN A 52 26.11 20.47 -16.34
C GLN A 52 25.91 21.92 -15.86
N SER A 53 24.67 22.42 -15.74
CA SER A 53 24.41 23.69 -15.03
C SER A 53 24.48 23.51 -13.52
N ALA A 54 24.62 24.62 -12.78
CA ALA A 54 24.53 24.61 -11.31
C ALA A 54 23.24 23.96 -10.82
N GLY A 55 22.08 24.35 -11.39
CA GLY A 55 20.80 23.72 -11.07
C GLY A 55 20.76 22.21 -11.35
N TYR A 56 21.39 21.72 -12.42
CA TYR A 56 21.49 20.28 -12.67
C TYR A 56 22.32 19.57 -11.58
N TYR A 57 23.49 20.12 -11.24
CA TYR A 57 24.34 19.55 -10.19
C TYR A 57 23.71 19.63 -8.80
N VAL A 58 22.91 20.65 -8.51
CA VAL A 58 22.20 20.79 -7.22
C VAL A 58 21.27 19.58 -7.02
N SER A 59 20.46 19.23 -8.03
CA SER A 59 19.56 18.08 -7.92
C SER A 59 20.31 16.75 -7.96
N LEU A 60 21.41 16.64 -8.73
CA LEU A 60 22.22 15.43 -8.79
C LEU A 60 22.95 15.14 -7.46
N LEU A 61 23.60 16.15 -6.87
CA LEU A 61 24.26 15.99 -5.57
C LEU A 61 23.26 15.86 -4.43
N ALA A 62 22.09 16.49 -4.53
CA ALA A 62 21.01 16.24 -3.59
C ALA A 62 20.64 14.76 -3.55
N GLU A 63 20.45 14.12 -4.70
CA GLU A 63 20.15 12.69 -4.78
C GLU A 63 21.27 11.83 -4.17
N ALA A 64 22.54 12.12 -4.50
CA ALA A 64 23.69 11.44 -3.92
C ALA A 64 23.79 11.61 -2.38
N ARG A 65 23.34 12.75 -1.85
CA ARG A 65 23.28 13.05 -0.40
C ARG A 65 22.00 12.52 0.28
N SER A 66 21.18 11.75 -0.42
CA SER A 66 19.84 11.33 0.07
C SER A 66 18.93 12.51 0.45
N HIS A 67 19.11 13.67 -0.18
CA HIS A 67 18.21 14.80 -0.11
C HIS A 67 17.11 14.67 -1.17
N LYS A 68 15.88 15.04 -0.81
CA LYS A 68 14.74 15.04 -1.76
C LYS A 68 14.76 16.35 -2.56
N ALA A 69 15.29 16.35 -3.80
CA ALA A 69 15.31 17.52 -4.67
C ALA A 69 14.03 17.70 -5.49
N ILE A 70 13.59 18.95 -5.65
CA ILE A 70 12.41 19.34 -6.43
C ILE A 70 12.83 20.52 -7.33
N PRO A 71 12.93 20.33 -8.66
CA PRO A 71 12.74 19.06 -9.38
C PRO A 71 13.93 18.09 -9.19
N SER A 72 13.68 16.78 -9.33
CA SER A 72 14.73 15.75 -9.36
C SER A 72 15.47 15.73 -10.71
N VAL A 73 16.59 15.02 -10.82
CA VAL A 73 17.30 14.86 -12.11
C VAL A 73 16.41 14.17 -13.14
N THR A 74 15.68 13.13 -12.73
CA THR A 74 14.70 12.43 -13.57
C THR A 74 13.62 13.38 -14.06
N THR A 75 13.04 14.17 -13.16
CA THR A 75 12.04 15.19 -13.50
C THR A 75 12.56 16.21 -14.53
N MET A 76 13.83 16.63 -14.41
CA MET A 76 14.46 17.52 -15.40
C MET A 76 14.63 16.87 -16.78
N GLN A 77 14.85 15.55 -16.83
CA GLN A 77 14.92 14.79 -18.08
C GLN A 77 13.52 14.59 -18.68
N ASP A 78 12.53 14.28 -17.86
CA ASP A 78 11.14 14.08 -18.25
C ASP A 78 10.56 15.33 -18.91
N LEU A 79 10.80 16.51 -18.32
CA LEU A 79 10.42 17.81 -18.89
C LEU A 79 11.03 18.09 -20.27
N LYS A 80 12.15 17.45 -20.61
CA LYS A 80 12.82 17.60 -21.91
C LYS A 80 12.40 16.52 -22.92
N SER A 81 11.69 15.48 -22.50
CA SER A 81 11.31 14.34 -23.33
C SER A 81 9.93 14.57 -23.97
N PRO A 82 9.86 14.81 -25.30
CA PRO A 82 8.58 15.01 -25.98
C PRO A 82 7.65 13.79 -25.86
N THR A 83 8.23 12.58 -25.79
CA THR A 83 7.48 11.34 -25.63
C THR A 83 6.79 11.27 -24.27
N ILE A 84 7.46 11.65 -23.19
CA ILE A 84 6.90 11.64 -21.83
C ILE A 84 5.82 12.71 -21.69
N VAL A 85 6.08 13.91 -22.24
CA VAL A 85 5.08 14.99 -22.27
C VAL A 85 3.81 14.54 -23.00
N ARG A 86 3.94 13.87 -24.16
CA ARG A 86 2.79 13.34 -24.90
C ARG A 86 2.05 12.26 -24.12
N ALA A 87 2.75 11.33 -23.48
CA ALA A 87 2.12 10.28 -22.68
C ALA A 87 1.28 10.87 -21.53
N ILE A 88 1.82 11.84 -20.79
CA ILE A 88 1.09 12.52 -19.72
C ILE A 88 -0.10 13.32 -20.28
N THR A 89 0.06 13.94 -21.45
CA THR A 89 -1.02 14.71 -22.09
C THR A 89 -2.27 13.86 -22.36
N VAL A 90 -2.09 12.61 -22.78
CA VAL A 90 -3.21 11.66 -23.00
C VAL A 90 -3.94 11.37 -21.68
N GLU A 91 -3.22 11.24 -20.57
CA GLU A 91 -3.81 10.90 -19.26
C GLU A 91 -4.66 12.03 -18.69
N ILE A 92 -4.35 13.29 -19.01
CA ILE A 92 -5.08 14.47 -18.52
C ILE A 92 -5.89 15.17 -19.62
N GLU A 93 -6.10 14.53 -20.77
CA GLU A 93 -6.74 15.12 -21.95
C GLU A 93 -8.14 15.68 -21.63
N GLU A 94 -8.98 14.89 -20.95
CA GLU A 94 -10.32 15.34 -20.54
C GLU A 94 -10.28 16.57 -19.64
N LEU A 95 -9.30 16.63 -18.73
CA LEU A 95 -9.12 17.74 -17.81
C LEU A 95 -8.63 18.99 -18.55
N ILE A 96 -7.73 18.84 -19.52
CA ILE A 96 -7.28 19.92 -20.40
C ILE A 96 -8.48 20.48 -21.16
N HIS A 97 -9.26 19.62 -21.82
CA HIS A 97 -10.43 20.04 -22.59
C HIS A 97 -11.45 20.76 -21.72
N LYS A 98 -11.79 20.20 -20.56
CA LYS A 98 -12.75 20.82 -19.63
C LYS A 98 -12.28 22.18 -19.13
N SER A 99 -10.99 22.30 -18.78
CA SER A 99 -10.42 23.51 -18.20
C SER A 99 -10.21 24.63 -19.21
N LEU A 100 -9.98 24.30 -20.48
CA LEU A 100 -9.67 25.24 -21.55
C LEU A 100 -10.83 25.48 -22.54
N SER A 101 -11.94 24.73 -22.45
CA SER A 101 -13.09 24.82 -23.36
C SER A 101 -13.68 26.22 -23.55
N GLY A 102 -13.60 27.10 -22.54
CA GLY A 102 -14.11 28.47 -22.61
C GLY A 102 -13.19 29.48 -23.29
N LEU A 103 -12.00 29.08 -23.76
CA LEU A 103 -11.04 29.96 -24.41
C LEU A 103 -11.30 30.06 -25.92
N LYS A 104 -11.23 31.27 -26.45
CA LYS A 104 -11.39 31.56 -27.89
C LYS A 104 -10.07 31.69 -28.65
N SER A 105 -8.93 31.60 -27.95
CA SER A 105 -7.61 31.72 -28.57
C SER A 105 -7.12 30.38 -29.11
N GLU A 106 -6.31 30.42 -30.17
CA GLU A 106 -5.65 29.22 -30.71
C GLU A 106 -4.46 28.78 -29.85
N ASN A 107 -3.91 29.67 -29.03
CA ASN A 107 -2.79 29.38 -28.15
C ASN A 107 -3.10 29.85 -26.72
N PHE A 108 -2.64 29.09 -25.74
CA PHE A 108 -2.76 29.43 -24.33
C PHE A 108 -1.49 29.06 -23.57
N THR A 109 -0.97 29.98 -22.78
CA THR A 109 0.19 29.73 -21.92
C THR A 109 -0.24 29.79 -20.46
N LEU A 110 -0.03 28.70 -19.74
CA LEU A 110 -0.33 28.58 -18.32
C LEU A 110 0.98 28.58 -17.53
N SER A 111 1.19 29.61 -16.70
CA SER A 111 2.28 29.61 -15.73
C SER A 111 1.80 29.02 -14.41
N ILE A 112 2.54 28.06 -13.87
CA ILE A 112 2.20 27.31 -12.66
C ILE A 112 3.31 27.57 -11.65
N TYR A 113 2.94 28.07 -10.48
CA TYR A 113 3.84 28.37 -9.39
C TYR A 113 3.42 27.53 -8.19
N PHE A 114 4.25 26.55 -7.82
CA PHE A 114 4.00 25.62 -6.72
C PHE A 114 2.62 24.94 -6.80
N GLY A 115 2.21 24.58 -8.03
CA GLY A 115 0.92 23.94 -8.33
C GLY A 115 -0.27 24.87 -8.45
N GLN A 116 -0.06 26.18 -8.36
CA GLN A 116 -1.10 27.19 -8.35
C GLN A 116 -0.91 28.19 -9.51
N ASN A 117 -1.96 28.93 -9.83
CA ASN A 117 -1.95 30.00 -10.82
C ASN A 117 -2.72 31.20 -10.25
N VAL A 118 -2.37 32.40 -10.72
CA VAL A 118 -3.04 33.66 -10.33
C VAL A 118 -4.54 33.67 -10.65
N ALA A 119 -4.99 32.90 -11.65
CA ALA A 119 -6.38 32.69 -11.98
C ALA A 119 -6.88 31.34 -11.44
N ALA A 120 -7.69 31.38 -10.37
CA ALA A 120 -8.20 30.20 -9.67
C ALA A 120 -8.97 29.20 -10.56
N LYS A 121 -9.55 29.65 -11.69
CA LYS A 121 -10.28 28.78 -12.62
C LYS A 121 -9.44 27.64 -13.21
N TYR A 122 -8.11 27.74 -13.19
CA TYR A 122 -7.19 26.71 -13.71
C TYR A 122 -6.56 25.84 -12.61
N GLU A 123 -6.98 25.98 -11.35
CA GLU A 123 -6.33 25.33 -10.22
C GLU A 123 -6.23 23.79 -10.37
N LYS A 124 -7.31 23.14 -10.83
CA LYS A 124 -7.33 21.68 -11.04
C LYS A 124 -6.29 21.24 -12.09
N LEU A 125 -6.19 21.97 -13.19
CA LEU A 125 -5.22 21.70 -14.26
C LEU A 125 -3.79 21.99 -13.79
N CYS A 126 -3.58 23.08 -13.04
CA CYS A 126 -2.28 23.43 -12.46
C CYS A 126 -1.79 22.36 -11.49
N LYS A 127 -2.69 21.84 -10.65
CA LYS A 127 -2.39 20.77 -9.70
C LYS A 127 -2.00 19.48 -10.43
N ALA A 128 -2.82 19.03 -11.40
CA ALA A 128 -2.52 17.82 -12.17
C ALA A 128 -1.17 17.91 -12.89
N LEU A 129 -0.89 19.02 -13.59
CA LEU A 129 0.39 19.24 -14.25
C LEU A 129 1.56 19.31 -13.26
N HIS A 130 1.38 19.93 -12.10
CA HIS A 130 2.41 19.94 -11.07
C HIS A 130 2.65 18.54 -10.49
N ASP A 131 1.61 17.76 -10.23
CA ASP A 131 1.72 16.41 -9.66
C ASP A 131 2.47 15.46 -10.62
N HIS A 132 2.30 15.62 -11.94
CA HIS A 132 3.04 14.86 -12.95
C HIS A 132 4.49 15.32 -13.15
N PHE A 133 4.76 16.63 -13.20
CA PHE A 133 6.08 17.16 -13.58
C PHE A 133 6.90 17.73 -12.42
N GLN A 134 6.38 17.68 -11.19
CA GLN A 134 7.05 17.92 -9.89
C GLN A 134 8.17 18.98 -9.88
N ALA A 135 7.97 20.11 -10.55
CA ALA A 135 8.89 21.24 -10.53
C ALA A 135 8.22 22.47 -9.87
N PRO A 136 8.98 23.30 -9.12
CA PRO A 136 8.41 24.43 -8.39
C PRO A 136 7.74 25.46 -9.30
N LEU A 137 8.36 25.76 -10.44
CA LEU A 137 7.89 26.76 -11.39
C LEU A 137 7.80 26.09 -12.77
N LEU A 138 6.61 26.06 -13.37
CA LEU A 138 6.34 25.40 -14.64
C LEU A 138 5.60 26.32 -15.60
N ARG A 139 5.89 26.22 -16.89
CA ARG A 139 5.15 26.87 -17.99
C ARG A 139 4.66 25.80 -18.94
N ALA A 140 3.34 25.68 -19.06
CA ALA A 140 2.68 24.81 -20.01
C ALA A 140 2.17 25.64 -21.20
N GLN A 141 2.45 25.20 -22.41
CA GLN A 141 1.99 25.81 -23.65
C GLN A 141 0.99 24.87 -24.32
N PHE A 142 -0.19 25.40 -24.62
CA PHE A 142 -1.27 24.67 -25.27
C PHE A 142 -1.60 25.32 -26.61
N THR A 143 -1.98 24.47 -27.57
CA THR A 143 -2.50 24.90 -28.86
C THR A 143 -3.84 24.22 -29.11
N CYS A 144 -4.80 24.98 -29.65
CA CYS A 144 -6.12 24.50 -30.05
C CYS A 144 -6.22 24.54 -31.58
N LYS A 145 -6.40 23.38 -32.20
CA LYS A 145 -6.85 23.27 -33.60
C LYS A 145 -8.28 22.74 -33.60
N ASP A 146 -8.45 21.43 -33.48
CA ASP A 146 -9.74 20.77 -33.27
C ASP A 146 -10.01 20.49 -31.78
N ALA A 147 -8.94 20.31 -31.00
CA ALA A 147 -8.96 20.06 -29.57
C ALA A 147 -7.74 20.71 -28.90
N TRP A 148 -7.80 20.91 -27.58
CA TRP A 148 -6.70 21.52 -26.82
C TRP A 148 -5.63 20.49 -26.50
N VAL A 149 -4.42 20.71 -27.01
CA VAL A 149 -3.28 19.80 -26.77
C VAL A 149 -2.16 20.53 -26.06
N LEU A 150 -1.54 19.88 -25.08
CA LEU A 150 -0.30 20.35 -24.47
C LEU A 150 0.86 20.19 -25.46
N GLN A 151 1.37 21.30 -25.96
CA GLN A 151 2.47 21.34 -26.92
C GLN A 151 3.83 21.17 -26.23
N SER A 152 4.02 21.86 -25.10
CA SER A 152 5.25 21.80 -24.32
C SER A 152 4.99 22.13 -22.86
N ILE A 153 5.84 21.60 -21.98
CA ILE A 153 5.92 22.02 -20.59
C ILE A 153 7.38 22.14 -20.19
N SER A 154 7.73 23.20 -19.49
CA SER A 154 9.12 23.49 -19.11
C SER A 154 9.19 24.14 -17.75
N ALA A 155 10.31 23.97 -17.05
CA ALA A 155 10.56 24.69 -15.82
C ALA A 155 10.85 26.17 -16.11
N ILE A 156 10.31 27.07 -15.29
CA ILE A 156 10.53 28.52 -15.43
C ILE A 156 11.68 28.94 -14.52
N PRO A 157 12.69 29.65 -15.04
CA PRO A 157 13.66 30.37 -14.21
C PRO A 157 12.97 31.39 -13.30
N ILE A 158 13.40 31.51 -12.05
CA ILE A 158 12.75 32.42 -11.10
C ILE A 158 12.73 33.90 -11.56
N ASN A 159 13.75 34.31 -12.31
CA ASN A 159 13.88 35.64 -12.90
C ASN A 159 12.93 35.89 -14.08
N ASP A 160 12.37 34.84 -14.68
CA ASP A 160 11.41 34.91 -15.78
C ASP A 160 9.95 35.00 -15.28
N VAL A 161 9.75 35.02 -13.96
CA VAL A 161 8.44 35.30 -13.34
C VAL A 161 8.15 36.80 -13.45
N PRO A 162 7.02 37.21 -14.06
CA PRO A 162 6.66 38.61 -14.21
C PRO A 162 6.62 39.36 -12.87
N ALA A 163 7.03 40.63 -12.86
CA ALA A 163 7.02 41.46 -11.65
C ALA A 163 5.64 41.49 -10.96
N SER A 164 4.56 41.55 -11.75
CA SER A 164 3.17 41.51 -11.26
C SER A 164 2.78 40.21 -10.59
N HIS A 165 3.47 39.10 -10.87
CA HIS A 165 3.21 37.79 -10.29
C HIS A 165 4.07 37.50 -9.05
N ARG A 166 5.07 38.35 -8.73
CA ARG A 166 6.02 38.08 -7.64
C ARG A 166 5.36 38.00 -6.27
N SER A 167 4.35 38.83 -6.00
CA SER A 167 3.59 38.75 -4.74
C SER A 167 2.86 37.39 -4.60
N TYR A 168 2.16 36.97 -5.66
CA TYR A 168 1.48 35.68 -5.71
C TYR A 168 2.44 34.49 -5.64
N LEU A 169 3.58 34.56 -6.35
CA LEU A 169 4.64 33.55 -6.29
C LEU A 169 5.06 33.28 -4.84
N LYS A 170 5.29 34.36 -4.08
CA LYS A 170 5.69 34.31 -2.67
C LYS A 170 4.57 33.75 -1.80
N GLU A 171 3.33 34.15 -2.01
CA GLU A 171 2.17 33.62 -1.30
C GLU A 171 1.99 32.12 -1.56
N PHE A 172 2.06 31.69 -2.83
CA PHE A 172 1.97 30.29 -3.22
C PHE A 172 3.14 29.47 -2.67
N ALA A 173 4.36 30.03 -2.65
CA ALA A 173 5.51 29.39 -2.03
C ALA A 173 5.35 29.26 -0.52
N LYS A 174 4.88 30.30 0.18
CA LYS A 174 4.56 30.23 1.62
C LYS A 174 3.53 29.15 1.88
N ALA A 175 2.41 29.15 1.16
CA ALA A 175 1.39 28.10 1.29
C ALA A 175 1.95 26.71 0.98
N TYR A 176 2.76 26.58 -0.07
CA TYR A 176 3.37 25.31 -0.48
C TYR A 176 4.37 24.78 0.54
N PHE A 177 5.22 25.65 1.09
CA PHE A 177 6.16 25.30 2.16
C PHE A 177 5.48 25.15 3.52
N ALA A 178 4.30 25.76 3.74
CA ALA A 178 3.52 25.71 4.98
C ALA A 178 2.51 24.56 5.04
N ARG A 179 2.24 23.85 3.94
CA ARG A 179 1.42 22.62 3.97
C ARG A 179 1.93 21.72 5.10
N HIS A 180 1.04 21.14 5.90
CA HIS A 180 1.36 20.33 7.11
C HIS A 180 2.29 19.12 6.87
N ARG A 181 2.57 18.76 5.60
CA ARG A 181 3.67 17.85 5.24
C ARG A 181 5.06 18.48 5.41
N PHE A 182 5.15 19.80 5.59
CA PHE A 182 6.36 20.61 5.43
C PHE A 182 6.67 21.57 6.60
N SER A 183 5.79 22.43 7.13
CA SER A 183 6.15 23.34 8.26
C SER A 183 5.65 22.85 9.62
N GLY A 184 6.41 23.18 10.66
CA GLY A 184 5.94 23.11 12.04
C GLY A 184 6.43 21.90 12.82
N ALA A 185 7.59 22.04 13.44
CA ALA A 185 7.99 21.20 14.56
C ALA A 185 6.98 21.35 15.72
N ARG A 186 6.07 20.39 15.85
CA ARG A 186 5.96 19.69 17.13
C ARG A 186 6.72 18.39 16.96
N ILE A 187 7.62 18.12 17.89
CA ILE A 187 8.44 16.92 17.94
C ILE A 187 7.52 15.70 18.07
N SER A 188 7.08 15.21 16.92
CA SER A 188 6.80 13.81 16.61
C SER A 188 7.36 13.67 15.20
N ARG A 189 8.65 13.32 15.10
CA ARG A 189 9.31 13.16 13.81
C ARG A 189 8.56 12.04 13.07
N LYS A 190 7.74 12.39 12.08
CA LYS A 190 7.33 11.46 11.05
C LYS A 190 8.56 11.18 10.16
N ILE A 191 9.20 10.03 10.38
CA ILE A 191 10.48 9.59 9.80
C ILE A 191 10.25 8.90 8.44
N TYR A 192 9.12 8.23 8.28
CA TYR A 192 8.85 7.33 7.15
C TYR A 192 7.52 7.63 6.47
N ASP A 193 7.42 7.33 5.19
CA ASP A 193 6.20 7.42 4.38
C ASP A 193 5.55 6.02 4.30
N LEU A 194 4.30 5.86 4.76
CA LEU A 194 3.55 4.59 4.73
C LEU A 194 2.33 4.70 3.81
N ALA A 195 2.24 3.80 2.84
CA ALA A 195 1.02 3.57 2.06
C ALA A 195 0.17 2.48 2.71
N ILE A 196 -1.10 2.76 2.95
CA ILE A 196 -2.09 1.73 3.31
C ILE A 196 -3.03 1.54 2.11
N LEU A 197 -2.94 0.39 1.44
CA LEU A 197 -3.81 0.05 0.31
C LEU A 197 -5.18 -0.38 0.82
N VAL A 198 -6.23 0.29 0.34
CA VAL A 198 -7.64 0.00 0.65
C VAL A 198 -8.49 0.09 -0.61
N ASP A 199 -9.56 -0.70 -0.67
CA ASP A 199 -10.65 -0.49 -1.64
C ASP A 199 -11.91 0.02 -0.91
N PRO A 200 -12.28 1.31 -1.09
CA PRO A 200 -13.50 1.86 -0.49
C PRO A 200 -14.80 1.18 -0.91
N GLN A 201 -14.78 0.38 -2.00
CA GLN A 201 -15.94 -0.34 -2.53
C GLN A 201 -15.96 -1.82 -2.13
N GLU A 202 -14.93 -2.31 -1.44
CA GLU A 202 -14.87 -3.70 -1.00
C GLU A 202 -15.97 -3.98 0.05
N LYS A 203 -16.75 -5.04 -0.17
CA LYS A 203 -17.91 -5.35 0.69
C LYS A 203 -17.51 -5.90 2.06
N ALA A 204 -16.42 -6.68 2.09
CA ALA A 204 -15.89 -7.32 3.28
C ALA A 204 -14.36 -7.13 3.33
N PRO A 205 -13.91 -5.89 3.58
CA PRO A 205 -12.49 -5.60 3.66
C PRO A 205 -11.89 -6.28 4.92
N PRO A 206 -10.59 -6.60 4.92
CA PRO A 206 -9.91 -7.14 6.10
C PRO A 206 -10.00 -6.22 7.34
N SER A 207 -10.26 -4.93 7.15
CA SER A 207 -10.45 -3.96 8.23
C SER A 207 -11.58 -2.98 7.95
N ASN A 208 -12.44 -2.78 8.93
CA ASN A 208 -13.48 -1.76 8.91
C ASN A 208 -12.90 -0.34 8.99
N GLN A 209 -13.73 0.65 8.65
CA GLN A 209 -13.31 2.05 8.58
C GLN A 209 -12.71 2.57 9.91
N ARG A 210 -13.21 2.11 11.07
CA ARG A 210 -12.68 2.49 12.38
C ARG A 210 -11.29 1.90 12.62
N ALA A 211 -11.07 0.64 12.25
CA ALA A 211 -9.76 0.00 12.30
C ALA A 211 -8.74 0.73 11.41
N ILE A 212 -9.13 1.13 10.20
CA ILE A 212 -8.27 1.93 9.31
C ILE A 212 -7.86 3.25 9.97
N GLN A 213 -8.79 3.96 10.61
CA GLN A 213 -8.45 5.19 11.34
C GLN A 213 -7.51 4.92 12.52
N HIS A 214 -7.69 3.83 13.26
CA HIS A 214 -6.75 3.43 14.32
C HIS A 214 -5.37 3.07 13.78
N PHE A 215 -5.26 2.45 12.60
CA PHE A 215 -3.98 2.24 11.93
C PHE A 215 -3.31 3.57 11.54
N VAL A 216 -4.05 4.51 10.98
CA VAL A 216 -3.54 5.85 10.65
C VAL A 216 -3.04 6.55 11.92
N GLU A 217 -3.85 6.62 12.99
CA GLU A 217 -3.46 7.21 14.27
C GLU A 217 -2.19 6.54 14.85
N ALA A 218 -2.14 5.20 14.84
CA ALA A 218 -0.99 4.44 15.33
C ALA A 218 0.27 4.72 14.50
N ALA A 219 0.16 4.73 13.17
CA ALA A 219 1.23 5.05 12.25
C ALA A 219 1.76 6.47 12.49
N GLU A 220 0.86 7.45 12.56
CA GLU A 220 1.24 8.84 12.82
C GLU A 220 1.93 9.03 14.18
N SER A 221 1.44 8.37 15.22
CA SER A 221 2.04 8.40 16.56
C SER A 221 3.45 7.80 16.61
N GLN A 222 3.74 6.87 15.71
CA GLN A 222 5.04 6.21 15.59
C GLN A 222 5.96 6.86 14.57
N GLY A 223 5.55 8.00 14.02
CA GLY A 223 6.37 8.75 13.10
C GLY A 223 6.27 8.25 11.67
N PHE A 224 5.08 7.90 11.20
CA PHE A 224 4.78 7.77 9.78
C PHE A 224 3.98 8.95 9.27
N TYR A 225 4.30 9.41 8.07
CA TYR A 225 3.34 10.11 7.22
C TYR A 225 2.57 9.03 6.46
N THR A 226 1.27 8.92 6.71
CA THR A 226 0.44 7.80 6.22
C THR A 226 -0.54 8.32 5.18
N GLU A 227 -0.58 7.67 4.02
CA GLU A 227 -1.62 7.90 3.02
C GLU A 227 -2.42 6.62 2.78
N LEU A 228 -3.74 6.77 2.73
CA LEU A 228 -4.61 5.72 2.21
C LEU A 228 -4.56 5.81 0.68
N ILE A 229 -4.16 4.73 0.03
CA ILE A 229 -4.04 4.64 -1.43
C ILE A 229 -5.00 3.61 -1.99
N THR A 230 -5.34 3.75 -3.28
CA THR A 230 -6.19 2.80 -4.00
C THR A 230 -5.42 2.17 -5.17
N LYS A 231 -6.09 1.30 -5.93
CA LYS A 231 -5.52 0.71 -7.15
C LYS A 231 -4.98 1.73 -8.16
N ASP A 232 -5.51 2.95 -8.16
CA ASP A 232 -5.15 4.03 -9.10
C ASP A 232 -3.79 4.67 -8.75
N ASP A 233 -3.34 4.50 -7.51
CA ASP A 233 -2.07 5.05 -7.01
C ASP A 233 -0.85 4.15 -7.28
N TYR A 234 -1.02 3.07 -8.06
CA TYR A 234 0.04 2.07 -8.31
C TYR A 234 1.39 2.67 -8.74
N ARG A 235 1.35 3.77 -9.50
CA ARG A 235 2.56 4.45 -9.99
C ARG A 235 3.27 5.28 -8.94
N ARG A 236 2.56 5.71 -7.90
CA ARG A 236 3.07 6.50 -6.77
C ARG A 236 3.73 5.63 -5.70
N LEU A 237 3.71 4.31 -5.85
CA LEU A 237 4.21 3.38 -4.83
C LEU A 237 5.67 3.63 -4.44
N ALA A 238 6.50 4.10 -5.39
CA ALA A 238 7.90 4.46 -5.13
C ALA A 238 8.09 5.69 -4.22
N GLU A 239 7.03 6.43 -3.90
CA GLU A 239 7.07 7.58 -2.98
C GLU A 239 7.14 7.15 -1.51
N PHE A 240 6.83 5.89 -1.19
CA PHE A 240 6.68 5.38 0.18
C PHE A 240 7.89 4.55 0.62
N ASP A 241 8.12 4.46 1.93
CA ASP A 241 9.09 3.55 2.53
C ASP A 241 8.48 2.15 2.78
N ALA A 242 7.16 2.08 2.94
CA ALA A 242 6.44 0.83 3.22
C ALA A 242 5.04 0.79 2.60
N LEU A 243 4.58 -0.43 2.32
CA LEU A 243 3.22 -0.76 1.90
C LEU A 243 2.59 -1.69 2.94
N PHE A 244 1.38 -1.35 3.36
CA PHE A 244 0.52 -2.20 4.18
C PHE A 244 -0.81 -2.43 3.45
N ILE A 245 -1.18 -3.68 3.20
CA ILE A 245 -2.36 -4.01 2.40
C ILE A 245 -3.52 -4.30 3.33
N ARG A 246 -4.60 -3.51 3.27
CA ARG A 246 -5.88 -3.77 3.96
C ARG A 246 -7.02 -3.93 2.96
N GLU A 247 -6.74 -4.74 1.94
CA GLU A 247 -7.65 -5.18 0.88
C GLU A 247 -7.40 -6.68 0.64
N THR A 248 -8.43 -7.44 0.25
CA THR A 248 -8.27 -8.88 -0.02
C THR A 248 -7.14 -9.18 -1.00
N THR A 249 -6.24 -10.08 -0.60
CA THR A 249 -5.10 -10.51 -1.40
C THR A 249 -5.45 -11.72 -2.27
N ALA A 250 -4.96 -11.71 -3.51
CA ALA A 250 -5.06 -12.83 -4.43
C ALA A 250 -3.99 -12.73 -5.52
N VAL A 251 -3.44 -13.87 -5.96
CA VAL A 251 -2.32 -13.95 -6.91
C VAL A 251 -2.66 -13.28 -8.26
N ASN A 252 -3.91 -13.40 -8.71
CA ASN A 252 -4.39 -12.82 -9.97
C ASN A 252 -5.07 -11.44 -9.76
N HIS A 253 -4.68 -10.68 -8.73
CA HIS A 253 -5.30 -9.41 -8.35
C HIS A 253 -4.29 -8.25 -8.30
N HIS A 254 -4.77 -6.99 -8.25
CA HIS A 254 -3.83 -5.85 -8.16
C HIS A 254 -3.08 -5.82 -6.84
N THR A 255 -3.69 -6.30 -5.75
CA THR A 255 -3.03 -6.39 -4.43
C THR A 255 -1.71 -7.17 -4.51
N TYR A 256 -1.66 -8.30 -5.22
CA TYR A 256 -0.42 -9.04 -5.47
C TYR A 256 0.59 -8.26 -6.33
N ARG A 257 0.11 -7.51 -7.35
CA ARG A 257 0.99 -6.64 -8.17
C ARG A 257 1.61 -5.52 -7.35
N PHE A 258 0.85 -4.91 -6.45
CA PHE A 258 1.33 -3.90 -5.49
C PHE A 258 2.40 -4.49 -4.58
N ALA A 259 2.14 -5.63 -3.94
CA ALA A 259 3.12 -6.31 -3.09
C ALA A 259 4.42 -6.61 -3.87
N ARG A 260 4.31 -7.13 -5.11
CA ARG A 260 5.44 -7.46 -5.98
C ARG A 260 6.26 -6.22 -6.34
N LYS A 261 5.59 -5.13 -6.71
CA LYS A 261 6.25 -3.87 -7.10
C LYS A 261 6.94 -3.23 -5.90
N ALA A 262 6.24 -3.10 -4.77
CA ALA A 262 6.82 -2.57 -3.53
C ALA A 262 8.05 -3.37 -3.10
N PHE A 263 7.94 -4.71 -3.10
CA PHE A 263 9.07 -5.57 -2.76
C PHE A 263 10.26 -5.38 -3.74
N ALA A 264 9.99 -5.32 -5.04
CA ALA A 264 11.02 -5.10 -6.07
C ALA A 264 11.70 -3.72 -5.97
N ASP A 265 10.95 -2.69 -5.58
CA ASP A 265 11.45 -1.33 -5.36
C ASP A 265 12.17 -1.18 -4.01
N GLY A 266 12.19 -2.23 -3.18
CA GLY A 266 12.85 -2.24 -1.88
C GLY A 266 12.06 -1.56 -0.76
N LEU A 267 10.74 -1.39 -0.92
CA LEU A 267 9.85 -1.02 0.17
C LEU A 267 9.71 -2.17 1.15
N VAL A 268 9.43 -1.82 2.41
CA VAL A 268 8.95 -2.80 3.38
C VAL A 268 7.52 -3.18 3.05
N VAL A 269 7.26 -4.46 2.89
CA VAL A 269 5.93 -5.02 2.68
C VAL A 269 5.72 -6.09 3.73
N ILE A 270 4.80 -5.88 4.67
CA ILE A 270 4.49 -6.88 5.70
C ILE A 270 3.67 -8.04 5.12
N ASP A 271 2.81 -7.73 4.16
CA ASP A 271 2.01 -8.67 3.36
C ASP A 271 2.78 -9.03 2.07
N ASP A 272 3.95 -9.66 2.22
CA ASP A 272 4.89 -9.83 1.10
C ASP A 272 4.36 -10.79 0.00
N PRO A 273 4.85 -10.68 -1.25
CA PRO A 273 4.38 -11.52 -2.35
C PRO A 273 4.50 -13.02 -2.11
N THR A 274 5.53 -13.45 -1.39
CA THR A 274 5.74 -14.86 -1.09
C THR A 274 4.68 -15.34 -0.11
N SER A 275 4.40 -14.55 0.93
CA SER A 275 3.30 -14.83 1.86
C SER A 275 1.96 -14.92 1.16
N ILE A 276 1.60 -13.94 0.32
CA ILE A 276 0.35 -13.98 -0.47
C ILE A 276 0.26 -15.27 -1.27
N LEU A 277 1.29 -15.59 -2.08
CA LEU A 277 1.29 -16.80 -2.92
C LEU A 277 1.11 -18.09 -2.11
N ARG A 278 1.78 -18.20 -0.96
CA ARG A 278 1.76 -19.40 -0.11
C ARG A 278 0.44 -19.56 0.65
N CYS A 279 -0.14 -18.47 1.12
CA CYS A 279 -1.39 -18.47 1.88
C CYS A 279 -2.61 -18.66 0.98
N THR A 280 -2.67 -17.99 -0.18
CA THR A 280 -3.85 -18.07 -1.06
C THR A 280 -3.97 -19.40 -1.79
N ASN A 281 -2.86 -20.14 -1.97
CA ASN A 281 -2.86 -21.44 -2.64
C ASN A 281 -3.06 -22.57 -1.63
N LYS A 282 -4.28 -23.10 -1.54
CA LYS A 282 -4.62 -24.16 -0.59
C LYS A 282 -3.83 -25.45 -0.81
N VAL A 283 -3.47 -25.77 -2.06
CA VAL A 283 -2.69 -26.97 -2.41
C VAL A 283 -1.29 -26.86 -1.82
N TYR A 284 -0.65 -25.71 -2.04
CA TYR A 284 0.65 -25.40 -1.45
C TYR A 284 0.61 -25.48 0.08
N LEU A 285 -0.40 -24.86 0.70
CA LEU A 285 -0.54 -24.85 2.15
C LEU A 285 -0.75 -26.25 2.73
N ALA A 286 -1.61 -27.08 2.13
CA ALA A 286 -1.86 -28.45 2.56
C ALA A 286 -0.59 -29.32 2.50
N GLU A 287 0.17 -29.23 1.39
CA GLU A 287 1.47 -29.91 1.23
C GLU A 287 2.49 -29.45 2.28
N LEU A 288 2.61 -28.13 2.48
CA LEU A 288 3.55 -27.54 3.43
C LEU A 288 3.26 -28.00 4.87
N LEU A 289 1.99 -27.92 5.30
CA LEU A 289 1.58 -28.30 6.65
C LEU A 289 1.75 -29.81 6.87
N THR A 290 1.39 -30.64 5.88
CA THR A 290 1.58 -32.10 5.93
C THR A 290 3.06 -32.45 6.08
N LYS A 291 3.93 -31.89 5.23
CA LYS A 291 5.38 -32.10 5.28
C LYS A 291 5.98 -31.67 6.62
N ALA A 292 5.50 -30.57 7.19
CA ALA A 292 5.94 -30.07 8.48
C ALA A 292 5.31 -30.79 9.69
N LYS A 293 4.44 -31.79 9.45
CA LYS A 293 3.68 -32.51 10.48
C LYS A 293 2.90 -31.54 11.37
N VAL A 294 2.25 -30.55 10.76
CA VAL A 294 1.25 -29.71 11.42
C VAL A 294 -0.09 -30.40 11.27
N PRO A 295 -0.86 -30.61 12.35
CA PRO A 295 -2.17 -31.23 12.23
C PRO A 295 -3.11 -30.39 11.35
N ILE A 296 -3.67 -31.04 10.33
CA ILE A 296 -4.73 -30.53 9.46
C ILE A 296 -5.79 -31.62 9.38
N PRO A 297 -7.07 -31.29 9.11
CA PRO A 297 -8.06 -32.32 8.84
C PRO A 297 -7.61 -33.16 7.64
N LYS A 298 -8.06 -34.42 7.58
CA LYS A 298 -7.73 -35.32 6.47
C LYS A 298 -8.01 -34.63 5.14
N THR A 299 -6.96 -34.43 4.35
CA THR A 299 -6.98 -33.61 3.14
C THR A 299 -6.43 -34.43 1.97
N MET A 300 -7.05 -34.28 0.81
CA MET A 300 -6.66 -34.94 -0.44
C MET A 300 -6.62 -33.91 -1.56
N ILE A 301 -5.54 -33.92 -2.34
CA ILE A 301 -5.47 -33.20 -3.61
C ILE A 301 -6.15 -34.07 -4.66
N ILE A 302 -7.16 -33.52 -5.33
CA ILE A 302 -8.03 -34.24 -6.25
C ILE A 302 -7.77 -33.73 -7.66
N HIS A 303 -7.57 -34.66 -8.58
CA HIS A 303 -7.46 -34.47 -10.03
C HIS A 303 -8.38 -35.46 -10.74
N LYS A 304 -8.49 -35.35 -12.07
CA LYS A 304 -9.42 -36.13 -12.88
C LYS A 304 -9.27 -37.65 -12.68
N ASP A 305 -8.05 -38.15 -12.52
CA ASP A 305 -7.78 -39.59 -12.46
C ASP A 305 -8.00 -40.20 -11.06
N ASN A 306 -7.85 -39.42 -9.98
CA ASN A 306 -8.00 -39.92 -8.62
C ASN A 306 -9.38 -39.65 -8.00
N ARG A 307 -10.28 -38.98 -8.73
CA ARG A 307 -11.61 -38.54 -8.25
C ARG A 307 -12.48 -39.65 -7.64
N LYS A 308 -12.33 -40.90 -8.10
CA LYS A 308 -13.09 -42.06 -7.58
C LYS A 308 -12.65 -42.50 -6.18
N GLN A 309 -11.47 -42.06 -5.75
CA GLN A 309 -10.90 -42.43 -4.45
C GLN A 309 -11.32 -41.47 -3.34
N VAL A 310 -11.98 -40.35 -3.68
CA VAL A 310 -12.28 -39.25 -2.75
C VAL A 310 -13.17 -39.70 -1.59
N GLU A 311 -14.24 -40.43 -1.86
CA GLU A 311 -15.15 -40.92 -0.82
C GLU A 311 -14.45 -41.91 0.13
N ALA A 312 -13.69 -42.86 -0.41
CA ALA A 312 -12.92 -43.80 0.40
C ALA A 312 -11.82 -43.11 1.22
N ALA A 313 -11.23 -42.04 0.68
CA ALA A 313 -10.20 -41.28 1.35
C ALA A 313 -10.76 -40.34 2.42
N LEU A 314 -11.81 -39.56 2.15
CA LEU A 314 -12.26 -38.48 3.03
C LEU A 314 -13.53 -38.80 3.82
N GLY A 315 -14.29 -39.82 3.42
CA GLY A 315 -15.64 -40.05 3.90
C GLY A 315 -16.63 -38.97 3.45
N LEU A 316 -17.88 -39.10 3.89
CA LEU A 316 -18.94 -38.12 3.65
C LEU A 316 -19.66 -37.78 4.97
N PRO A 317 -20.05 -36.51 5.19
CA PRO A 317 -19.84 -35.37 4.31
C PRO A 317 -18.36 -34.95 4.22
N CYS A 318 -17.97 -34.33 3.11
CA CYS A 318 -16.65 -33.71 2.93
C CYS A 318 -16.78 -32.30 2.37
N VAL A 319 -15.69 -31.55 2.38
CA VAL A 319 -15.62 -30.17 1.87
C VAL A 319 -14.68 -30.12 0.67
N LEU A 320 -15.17 -29.64 -0.46
CA LEU A 320 -14.38 -29.37 -1.66
C LEU A 320 -14.06 -27.88 -1.76
N LYS A 321 -12.82 -27.55 -2.15
CA LYS A 321 -12.30 -26.19 -2.23
C LYS A 321 -11.52 -26.00 -3.54
N LYS A 322 -11.77 -24.90 -4.26
CA LYS A 322 -10.88 -24.48 -5.37
C LYS A 322 -9.52 -24.00 -4.80
N PRO A 323 -8.38 -24.23 -5.50
CA PRO A 323 -7.05 -23.89 -4.99
C PRO A 323 -6.87 -22.41 -4.62
N ASP A 324 -7.34 -21.50 -5.47
CA ASP A 324 -7.10 -20.05 -5.36
C ASP A 324 -8.30 -19.26 -4.83
N SER A 325 -9.25 -19.93 -4.18
CA SER A 325 -10.45 -19.24 -3.70
C SER A 325 -10.26 -18.56 -2.34
N SER A 326 -10.97 -17.48 -2.04
CA SER A 326 -10.90 -16.77 -0.76
C SER A 326 -12.32 -16.56 -0.17
N PHE A 327 -12.42 -16.28 1.13
CA PHE A 327 -13.68 -15.90 1.80
C PHE A 327 -14.86 -16.87 1.60
N SER A 328 -14.59 -18.18 1.69
CA SER A 328 -15.59 -19.24 1.47
C SER A 328 -16.22 -19.29 0.07
N GLN A 329 -15.79 -18.45 -0.88
CA GLN A 329 -16.18 -18.59 -2.28
C GLN A 329 -15.49 -19.84 -2.86
N GLY A 330 -16.21 -20.63 -3.66
CA GLY A 330 -15.65 -21.88 -4.21
C GLY A 330 -15.37 -22.97 -3.17
N VAL A 331 -16.04 -22.93 -2.02
CA VAL A 331 -16.01 -23.95 -0.96
C VAL A 331 -17.40 -24.58 -0.87
N VAL A 332 -17.50 -25.89 -1.12
CA VAL A 332 -18.77 -26.62 -1.18
C VAL A 332 -18.74 -27.79 -0.20
N LYS A 333 -19.79 -27.93 0.61
CA LYS A 333 -19.98 -29.11 1.47
C LYS A 333 -20.79 -30.16 0.71
N VAL A 334 -20.14 -31.28 0.45
CA VAL A 334 -20.71 -32.44 -0.24
C VAL A 334 -21.28 -33.41 0.78
N LYS A 335 -22.54 -33.83 0.59
CA LYS A 335 -23.25 -34.65 1.58
C LYS A 335 -23.35 -36.12 1.22
N ASN A 336 -23.45 -36.45 -0.06
CA ASN A 336 -23.65 -37.80 -0.57
C ASN A 336 -22.84 -38.01 -1.86
N GLN A 337 -22.84 -39.24 -2.37
CA GLN A 337 -22.02 -39.63 -3.52
C GLN A 337 -22.46 -38.96 -4.83
N GLU A 338 -23.76 -38.76 -5.04
CA GLU A 338 -24.28 -38.09 -6.24
C GLU A 338 -23.83 -36.62 -6.28
N ASP A 339 -23.98 -35.92 -5.16
CA ASP A 339 -23.52 -34.55 -4.96
C ASP A 339 -21.99 -34.45 -5.14
N LEU A 340 -21.24 -35.45 -4.65
CA LEU A 340 -19.80 -35.51 -4.84
C LEU A 340 -19.43 -35.54 -6.32
N GLN A 341 -20.06 -36.42 -7.09
CA GLN A 341 -19.76 -36.57 -8.50
C GLN A 341 -20.08 -35.28 -9.27
N GLN A 342 -21.25 -34.68 -9.01
CA GLN A 342 -21.66 -33.42 -9.65
C GLN A 342 -20.67 -32.29 -9.36
N GLN A 343 -20.30 -32.08 -8.09
CA GLN A 343 -19.40 -30.99 -7.71
C GLN A 343 -17.98 -31.21 -8.23
N LEU A 344 -17.50 -32.45 -8.27
CA LEU A 344 -16.21 -32.79 -8.88
C LEU A 344 -16.21 -32.51 -10.38
N ASP A 345 -17.28 -32.90 -11.09
CA ASP A 345 -17.41 -32.64 -12.53
C ASP A 345 -17.40 -31.13 -12.82
N GLU A 346 -18.14 -30.33 -12.05
CA GLU A 346 -18.18 -28.88 -12.20
C GLU A 346 -16.83 -28.22 -11.89
N MET A 347 -16.23 -28.52 -10.73
CA MET A 347 -15.00 -27.85 -10.29
C MET A 347 -13.77 -28.25 -11.12
N LEU A 348 -13.68 -29.49 -11.60
CA LEU A 348 -12.57 -29.99 -12.43
C LEU A 348 -12.71 -29.64 -13.92
N CYS A 349 -13.84 -29.04 -14.33
CA CYS A 349 -13.94 -28.38 -15.63
C CYS A 349 -13.09 -27.10 -15.65
N ASP A 350 -13.12 -26.34 -14.55
CA ASP A 350 -12.45 -25.03 -14.45
C ASP A 350 -11.02 -25.10 -13.90
N SER A 351 -10.65 -26.19 -13.21
CA SER A 351 -9.38 -26.32 -12.51
C SER A 351 -8.77 -27.71 -12.70
N GLU A 352 -7.46 -27.80 -12.89
CA GLU A 352 -6.76 -29.08 -12.98
C GLU A 352 -6.73 -29.83 -11.63
N LEU A 353 -6.68 -29.07 -10.54
CA LEU A 353 -6.60 -29.56 -9.17
C LEU A 353 -7.67 -28.91 -8.31
N ILE A 354 -8.19 -29.66 -7.34
CA ILE A 354 -9.00 -29.14 -6.23
C ILE A 354 -8.51 -29.77 -4.92
N ILE A 355 -8.91 -29.18 -3.80
CA ILE A 355 -8.72 -29.79 -2.49
C ILE A 355 -10.03 -30.37 -1.99
N GLY A 356 -9.98 -31.61 -1.53
CA GLY A 356 -11.00 -32.20 -0.67
C GLY A 356 -10.49 -32.30 0.76
N GLN A 357 -11.35 -32.03 1.73
CA GLN A 357 -11.04 -32.12 3.15
C GLN A 357 -12.20 -32.79 3.88
N GLU A 358 -11.93 -33.63 4.88
CA GLU A 358 -12.98 -34.20 5.73
C GLU A 358 -13.80 -33.09 6.41
N TYR A 359 -15.10 -33.32 6.57
CA TYR A 359 -15.95 -32.36 7.26
C TYR A 359 -15.86 -32.56 8.78
N THR A 360 -15.36 -31.55 9.47
CA THR A 360 -15.22 -31.55 10.94
C THR A 360 -16.05 -30.40 11.55
N PRO A 361 -17.23 -30.70 12.12
CA PRO A 361 -18.05 -29.67 12.75
C PRO A 361 -17.47 -29.25 14.11
N THR A 362 -17.54 -27.96 14.38
CA THR A 362 -17.15 -27.33 15.65
C THR A 362 -18.15 -26.23 15.98
N ASP A 363 -18.31 -25.92 17.27
CA ASP A 363 -19.21 -24.84 17.71
C ASP A 363 -18.66 -23.45 17.33
N PHE A 364 -17.34 -23.34 17.26
CA PHE A 364 -16.61 -22.16 16.84
C PHE A 364 -15.27 -22.56 16.23
N ASP A 365 -14.68 -21.63 15.49
CA ASP A 365 -13.31 -21.74 14.98
C ASP A 365 -12.42 -20.72 15.71
N TRP A 366 -11.23 -21.16 16.08
CA TRP A 366 -10.20 -20.28 16.61
C TRP A 366 -9.54 -19.52 15.46
N ARG A 367 -9.29 -18.22 15.66
CA ARG A 367 -8.32 -17.45 14.86
C ARG A 367 -7.24 -16.92 15.76
N ILE A 368 -6.00 -17.26 15.45
CA ILE A 368 -4.82 -16.74 16.13
C ILE A 368 -4.12 -15.77 15.19
N GLY A 369 -4.12 -14.49 15.55
CA GLY A 369 -3.28 -13.49 14.91
C GLY A 369 -1.82 -13.72 15.32
N VAL A 370 -0.91 -13.70 14.35
CA VAL A 370 0.53 -13.87 14.54
C VAL A 370 1.25 -12.73 13.84
N LEU A 371 2.22 -12.12 14.51
CA LEU A 371 3.05 -11.04 14.00
C LEU A 371 4.50 -11.28 14.41
N ASP A 372 5.45 -11.18 13.48
CA ASP A 372 6.87 -11.37 13.75
C ASP A 372 7.16 -12.70 14.48
N LYS A 373 6.44 -13.77 14.08
CA LYS A 373 6.50 -15.12 14.66
C LYS A 373 6.03 -15.23 16.12
N GLN A 374 5.31 -14.23 16.62
CA GLN A 374 4.76 -14.18 17.97
C GLN A 374 3.23 -14.05 17.93
N PRO A 375 2.49 -14.59 18.91
CA PRO A 375 1.05 -14.34 19.00
C PRO A 375 0.73 -12.86 19.15
N LEU A 376 -0.30 -12.39 18.46
CA LEU A 376 -0.78 -11.02 18.50
C LEU A 376 -2.18 -10.91 19.13
N TYR A 377 -3.13 -11.73 18.68
CA TYR A 377 -4.47 -11.81 19.27
C TYR A 377 -5.04 -13.22 19.13
N ALA A 378 -6.09 -13.53 19.89
CA ALA A 378 -6.86 -14.75 19.73
C ALA A 378 -8.36 -14.44 19.74
N CYS A 379 -9.08 -15.02 18.79
CA CYS A 379 -10.52 -14.88 18.66
C CYS A 379 -11.19 -16.24 18.48
N LYS A 380 -12.45 -16.33 18.90
CA LYS A 380 -13.39 -17.37 18.51
C LYS A 380 -14.40 -16.75 17.54
N TYR A 381 -14.56 -17.36 16.38
CA TYR A 381 -15.66 -17.05 15.47
C TYR A 381 -16.69 -18.16 15.54
N PHE A 382 -17.89 -17.81 15.97
CA PHE A 382 -19.00 -18.73 15.97
C PHE A 382 -19.56 -18.89 14.55
N MET A 383 -20.20 -20.02 14.26
CA MET A 383 -20.84 -20.24 12.97
C MET A 383 -22.07 -19.32 12.82
N ALA A 384 -22.38 -18.87 11.59
CA ALA A 384 -23.60 -18.10 11.35
C ALA A 384 -24.86 -18.95 11.66
N LYS A 385 -25.96 -18.33 12.12
CA LYS A 385 -27.15 -19.06 12.57
C LYS A 385 -27.68 -20.01 11.48
N GLY A 386 -27.66 -21.32 11.76
CA GLY A 386 -28.14 -22.34 10.83
C GLY A 386 -27.21 -22.61 9.64
N HIS A 387 -25.98 -22.08 9.65
CA HIS A 387 -24.99 -22.25 8.61
C HIS A 387 -23.73 -22.91 9.17
N TRP A 388 -23.01 -23.67 8.33
CA TRP A 388 -21.80 -24.41 8.74
C TRP A 388 -20.50 -23.63 8.47
N GLN A 389 -20.61 -22.44 7.87
CA GLN A 389 -19.51 -21.49 7.66
C GLN A 389 -19.73 -20.24 8.53
N ILE A 390 -18.65 -19.54 8.82
CA ILE A 390 -18.65 -18.27 9.57
C ILE A 390 -19.36 -17.16 8.77
N TYR A 391 -19.27 -17.21 7.43
CA TYR A 391 -19.93 -16.29 6.50
C TYR A 391 -21.11 -16.96 5.78
N ASN A 392 -22.24 -16.28 5.69
CA ASN A 392 -23.38 -16.67 4.86
C ASN A 392 -23.75 -15.52 3.92
N TRP A 393 -23.17 -15.53 2.71
CA TRP A 393 -23.37 -14.52 1.68
C TRP A 393 -24.78 -14.46 1.09
N ASN A 394 -25.67 -15.40 1.44
CA ASN A 394 -27.00 -15.56 0.85
C ASN A 394 -28.13 -14.96 1.71
N VAL A 395 -27.83 -14.24 2.79
CA VAL A 395 -28.86 -13.70 3.70
C VAL A 395 -29.13 -12.23 3.40
N ALA A 396 -30.41 -11.86 3.29
CA ALA A 396 -30.84 -10.49 3.00
C ALA A 396 -30.53 -9.45 4.09
N LYS A 397 -30.02 -9.88 5.27
CA LYS A 397 -29.68 -9.00 6.40
C LYS A 397 -28.23 -9.19 6.79
N LYS A 398 -27.44 -8.11 6.67
CA LYS A 398 -26.01 -8.01 7.06
C LYS A 398 -25.66 -8.53 8.46
N LYS A 399 -26.63 -8.55 9.38
CA LYS A 399 -26.46 -9.01 10.78
C LYS A 399 -26.51 -10.53 10.96
N ASP A 400 -27.00 -11.25 9.95
CA ASP A 400 -27.08 -12.71 9.90
C ASP A 400 -26.05 -13.30 8.91
N GLU A 401 -25.24 -12.44 8.27
CA GLU A 401 -24.16 -12.81 7.33
C GLU A 401 -22.89 -13.31 8.05
N GLU A 402 -22.65 -12.91 9.30
CA GLU A 402 -21.46 -13.27 10.09
C GLU A 402 -21.85 -13.79 11.49
N GLY A 403 -21.21 -14.86 11.95
CA GLY A 403 -21.32 -15.29 13.34
C GLY A 403 -20.62 -14.32 14.31
N ALA A 404 -20.97 -14.38 15.61
CA ALA A 404 -20.36 -13.50 16.59
C ALA A 404 -18.84 -13.76 16.70
N GLY A 405 -18.06 -12.69 16.89
CA GLY A 405 -16.64 -12.76 17.24
C GLY A 405 -16.43 -12.49 18.73
N GLU A 406 -15.67 -13.36 19.40
CA GLU A 406 -15.23 -13.19 20.79
C GLU A 406 -13.70 -13.17 20.85
N THR A 407 -13.14 -12.10 21.41
CA THR A 407 -11.69 -11.99 21.60
C THR A 407 -11.32 -12.53 22.97
N VAL A 408 -10.36 -13.44 22.98
CA VAL A 408 -10.02 -14.28 24.13
C VAL A 408 -8.60 -13.97 24.58
N PRO A 409 -8.34 -13.76 25.89
CA PRO A 409 -6.99 -13.56 26.41
C PRO A 409 -6.17 -14.84 26.28
N PHE A 410 -4.86 -14.73 26.03
CA PHE A 410 -4.01 -15.89 25.75
C PHE A 410 -3.97 -16.92 26.88
N GLU A 411 -4.16 -16.51 28.13
CA GLU A 411 -4.22 -17.38 29.31
C GLU A 411 -5.41 -18.36 29.24
N GLN A 412 -6.44 -18.03 28.46
CA GLN A 412 -7.61 -18.86 28.24
C GLN A 412 -7.55 -19.66 26.92
N VAL A 413 -6.51 -19.44 26.10
CA VAL A 413 -6.30 -20.19 24.86
C VAL A 413 -5.57 -21.49 25.20
N PRO A 414 -6.10 -22.66 24.81
CA PRO A 414 -5.40 -23.91 25.04
C PRO A 414 -4.00 -23.90 24.40
N PHE A 415 -3.00 -24.37 25.14
CA PHE A 415 -1.60 -24.37 24.68
C PHE A 415 -1.44 -25.00 23.29
N HIS A 416 -2.15 -26.10 23.02
CA HIS A 416 -2.05 -26.83 21.77
C HIS A 416 -2.62 -26.03 20.57
N VAL A 417 -3.62 -25.17 20.78
CA VAL A 417 -4.15 -24.25 19.76
C VAL A 417 -3.09 -23.21 19.41
N LEU A 418 -2.58 -22.50 20.42
CA LEU A 418 -1.58 -21.45 20.23
C LEU A 418 -0.29 -21.99 19.60
N HIS A 419 0.22 -23.11 20.12
CA HIS A 419 1.43 -23.75 19.63
C HIS A 419 1.28 -24.23 18.18
N THR A 420 0.13 -24.82 17.83
CA THR A 420 -0.12 -25.29 16.46
C THR A 420 -0.25 -24.11 15.48
N ALA A 421 -0.92 -23.03 15.90
CA ALA A 421 -1.03 -21.82 15.10
C ALA A 421 0.33 -21.19 14.80
N LEU A 422 1.18 -21.02 15.83
CA LEU A 422 2.53 -20.50 15.64
C LEU A 422 3.38 -21.38 14.74
N LYS A 423 3.29 -22.71 14.91
CA LYS A 423 4.00 -23.65 14.04
C LYS A 423 3.59 -23.48 12.58
N ALA A 424 2.30 -23.28 12.31
CA ALA A 424 1.78 -23.08 10.95
C ALA A 424 2.24 -21.75 10.33
N ALA A 425 2.02 -20.62 11.03
CA ALA A 425 2.39 -19.30 10.55
C ALA A 425 3.90 -19.17 10.28
N ASN A 426 4.73 -19.73 11.17
CA ASN A 426 6.19 -19.65 11.06
C ASN A 426 6.78 -20.44 9.87
N LEU A 427 6.01 -21.33 9.25
CA LEU A 427 6.40 -21.99 7.99
C LEU A 427 6.23 -21.05 6.78
N ILE A 428 5.35 -20.04 6.90
CA ILE A 428 5.10 -19.06 5.84
C ILE A 428 6.19 -17.99 5.87
N GLY A 429 6.37 -17.33 7.02
CA GLY A 429 7.31 -16.22 7.13
C GLY A 429 7.26 -15.55 8.51
N ASP A 430 7.54 -14.25 8.53
CA ASP A 430 7.51 -13.42 9.74
C ASP A 430 6.52 -12.25 9.65
N GLY A 431 5.68 -12.19 8.61
CA GLY A 431 4.70 -11.12 8.41
C GLY A 431 3.55 -11.11 9.42
N LEU A 432 2.42 -10.55 9.00
CA LEU A 432 1.16 -10.59 9.73
C LEU A 432 0.33 -11.76 9.20
N TYR A 433 -0.06 -12.68 10.08
CA TYR A 433 -0.85 -13.85 9.70
C TYR A 433 -2.06 -14.04 10.62
N GLY A 434 -3.15 -14.58 10.09
CA GLY A 434 -4.23 -15.14 10.88
C GLY A 434 -4.34 -16.62 10.60
N VAL A 435 -4.19 -17.45 11.63
CA VAL A 435 -4.30 -18.89 11.49
C VAL A 435 -5.65 -19.34 12.02
N ASP A 436 -6.43 -20.00 11.17
CA ASP A 436 -7.73 -20.55 11.55
C ASP A 436 -7.59 -22.02 11.93
N LEU A 437 -8.13 -22.36 13.10
CA LEU A 437 -8.02 -23.70 13.67
C LEU A 437 -9.38 -24.19 14.17
N LYS A 438 -9.60 -25.49 13.98
CA LYS A 438 -10.64 -26.24 14.66
C LYS A 438 -10.04 -27.01 15.83
N GLU A 439 -10.69 -26.96 16.98
CA GLU A 439 -10.36 -27.78 18.13
C GLU A 439 -11.29 -28.98 18.19
N ILE A 440 -10.72 -30.18 18.11
CA ILE A 440 -11.46 -31.45 18.06
C ILE A 440 -10.76 -32.42 19.00
N ASP A 441 -11.49 -32.95 19.98
CA ASP A 441 -10.98 -33.93 20.96
C ASP A 441 -9.65 -33.49 21.62
N GLY A 442 -9.54 -32.21 21.96
CA GLY A 442 -8.35 -31.61 22.60
C GLY A 442 -7.13 -31.48 21.68
N LYS A 443 -7.33 -31.53 20.36
CA LYS A 443 -6.29 -31.28 19.35
C LYS A 443 -6.72 -30.14 18.43
N ALA A 444 -5.76 -29.30 18.05
CA ALA A 444 -5.97 -28.20 17.12
C ALA A 444 -5.54 -28.62 15.72
N TYR A 445 -6.43 -28.40 14.75
CA TYR A 445 -6.22 -28.68 13.34
C TYR A 445 -6.28 -27.39 12.55
N VAL A 446 -5.25 -27.09 11.78
CA VAL A 446 -5.18 -25.89 10.95
C VAL A 446 -6.09 -26.05 9.74
N ILE A 447 -6.92 -25.04 9.50
CA ILE A 447 -7.85 -24.98 8.36
C ILE A 447 -7.28 -24.11 7.26
N GLU A 448 -6.77 -22.93 7.62
CA GLU A 448 -6.14 -21.98 6.71
C GLU A 448 -5.17 -21.05 7.44
N VAL A 449 -4.28 -20.43 6.66
CA VAL A 449 -3.39 -19.36 7.10
C VAL A 449 -3.61 -18.19 6.16
N ASN A 450 -4.02 -17.05 6.70
CA ASN A 450 -4.33 -15.83 5.97
C ASN A 450 -3.13 -14.87 6.07
N ASP A 451 -2.60 -14.42 4.93
CA ASP A 451 -1.53 -13.40 4.84
C ASP A 451 -2.02 -11.98 5.13
N ASN A 452 -3.34 -11.75 5.04
CA ASN A 452 -3.96 -10.48 5.36
C ASN A 452 -5.20 -10.72 6.26
N PRO A 453 -5.00 -11.04 7.55
CA PRO A 453 -6.09 -11.45 8.42
C PRO A 453 -7.02 -10.28 8.80
N SER A 454 -8.22 -10.63 9.25
CA SER A 454 -9.18 -9.64 9.76
C SER A 454 -8.63 -8.90 10.99
N ILE A 455 -8.80 -7.58 10.99
CA ILE A 455 -8.53 -6.69 12.12
C ILE A 455 -9.59 -5.59 12.08
N ASP A 456 -10.66 -5.82 12.83
CA ASP A 456 -11.80 -4.96 12.96
C ASP A 456 -11.86 -4.30 14.34
N ALA A 457 -12.15 -3.00 14.33
CA ALA A 457 -12.40 -2.30 15.57
C ALA A 457 -13.71 -2.80 16.19
N GLY A 458 -13.65 -3.23 17.45
CA GLY A 458 -14.74 -3.85 18.19
C GLY A 458 -14.77 -5.38 18.13
N VAL A 459 -13.82 -6.02 17.45
CA VAL A 459 -13.65 -7.48 17.40
C VAL A 459 -12.25 -7.83 17.91
N GLU A 460 -11.25 -7.97 17.05
CA GLU A 460 -9.90 -8.44 17.41
C GLU A 460 -9.19 -7.48 18.38
N ASP A 461 -9.53 -6.19 18.36
CA ASP A 461 -8.96 -5.17 19.23
C ASP A 461 -9.57 -5.10 20.64
N ARG A 462 -10.52 -5.97 21.02
CA ARG A 462 -11.21 -5.82 22.33
C ARG A 462 -10.28 -5.86 23.55
N ILE A 463 -9.20 -6.63 23.49
CA ILE A 463 -8.24 -6.79 24.59
C ILE A 463 -7.11 -5.76 24.47
N LEU A 464 -6.35 -5.82 23.37
CA LEU A 464 -5.19 -4.95 23.14
C LEU A 464 -5.57 -3.51 22.75
N LYS A 465 -6.80 -3.27 22.30
CA LYS A 465 -7.32 -1.95 21.88
C LYS A 465 -6.36 -1.30 20.88
N LYS A 466 -5.99 -0.04 21.13
CA LYS A 466 -5.07 0.73 20.29
C LYS A 466 -3.68 0.10 20.20
N ASP A 467 -3.27 -0.70 21.18
CA ASP A 467 -1.95 -1.32 21.19
C ASP A 467 -1.81 -2.41 20.11
N LEU A 468 -2.92 -3.02 19.67
CA LEU A 468 -2.92 -3.97 18.55
C LEU A 468 -2.43 -3.30 17.26
N TYR A 469 -3.03 -2.16 16.91
CA TYR A 469 -2.65 -1.35 15.76
C TYR A 469 -1.22 -0.83 15.91
N GLY A 470 -0.85 -0.40 17.13
CA GLY A 470 0.50 0.02 17.46
C GLY A 470 1.55 -1.07 17.24
N ALA A 471 1.28 -2.31 17.64
CA ALA A 471 2.21 -3.43 17.48
C ALA A 471 2.53 -3.70 16.00
N ILE A 472 1.51 -3.70 15.14
CA ILE A 472 1.67 -3.95 13.69
C ILE A 472 2.48 -2.84 13.04
N VAL A 473 2.12 -1.58 13.29
CA VAL A 473 2.87 -0.41 12.79
C VAL A 473 4.33 -0.44 13.28
N LYS A 474 4.55 -0.86 14.54
CA LYS A 474 5.90 -0.97 15.11
C LYS A 474 6.74 -2.03 14.41
N SER A 475 6.13 -3.15 14.00
CA SER A 475 6.80 -4.16 13.18
C SER A 475 7.23 -3.58 11.83
N ILE A 476 6.32 -2.90 11.13
CA ILE A 476 6.63 -2.22 9.85
C ILE A 476 7.80 -1.25 10.03
N LYS A 477 7.76 -0.41 11.08
CA LYS A 477 8.85 0.53 11.38
C LYS A 477 10.19 -0.16 11.59
N LYS A 478 10.22 -1.22 12.41
CA LYS A 478 11.43 -1.98 12.70
C LYS A 478 12.02 -2.61 11.45
N ARG A 479 11.19 -3.08 10.52
CA ARG A 479 11.64 -3.61 9.22
C ARG A 479 12.32 -2.53 8.38
N ILE A 480 11.79 -1.30 8.38
CA ILE A 480 12.39 -0.16 7.66
C ILE A 480 13.76 0.17 8.28
N ASP A 481 13.82 0.27 9.60
CA ASP A 481 15.05 0.55 10.35
C ASP A 481 16.14 -0.49 10.02
N ASN A 482 15.77 -1.78 10.00
CA ASN A 482 16.69 -2.88 9.67
C ASN A 482 17.17 -2.84 8.21
N ASN A 483 16.29 -2.60 7.24
CA ASN A 483 16.67 -2.51 5.83
C ASN A 483 17.67 -1.38 5.57
N LYS A 484 17.55 -0.24 6.29
CA LYS A 484 18.49 0.88 6.18
C LYS A 484 19.86 0.57 6.82
N ASN A 485 19.88 -0.17 7.93
CA ASN A 485 21.14 -0.61 8.57
C ASN A 485 21.92 -1.62 7.70
N ILE A 486 21.22 -2.47 6.93
CA ILE A 486 21.87 -3.42 6.02
C ILE A 486 22.52 -2.69 4.84
N ARG A 487 21.84 -1.69 4.25
CA ARG A 487 22.41 -0.88 3.15
C ARG A 487 23.65 -0.08 3.57
N SER A 488 23.68 0.43 4.80
CA SER A 488 24.81 1.22 5.32
C SER A 488 26.04 0.37 5.70
N ASN A 489 25.86 -0.90 6.08
CA ASN A 489 26.97 -1.81 6.39
C ASN A 489 27.50 -2.61 5.18
N GLY A 490 26.85 -2.50 4.01
CA GLY A 490 27.30 -3.13 2.77
C GLY A 490 28.26 -2.26 1.93
N GLU A 491 28.48 -1.02 2.36
CA GLU A 491 29.35 -0.02 1.70
C GLU A 491 30.67 0.23 2.46
N SER A 492 30.97 -0.58 3.48
CA SER A 492 32.20 -0.47 4.30
C SER A 492 33.28 -1.46 3.89
#